data_AF-A0A6B3HYK3-F1
#
_entry.id   AF-A0A6B3HYK3-F1
#
_cell.length_a   1.000
_cell.length_b   1.000
_cell.length_c   1.000
_cell.angle_alpha   90.00
_cell.angle_beta   90.00
_cell.angle_gamma   90.00
#
_symmetry.space_group_name_H-M   'P 1'
#
loop_
_entity.id
_entity.type
_entity.pdbx_description
1 polymer ?
#
loop_
_entity_poly.entity_id
_entity_poly.type
_entity_poly.pdbx_seq_one_letter_code
_entity_poly.pdbx_strand_id
1 'polypeptide(L)'
;MTVPETTAAVDGATGPEALRPHAEDAFADELKALAAADDRPRPARWRLSPWAVATYLQGGTLPDGTVITPKYVGPRRLIEVAVTTLATDRALLLLGVPGTAKTWVSEHLAAAVSGDSTL
;
A
#
# COMPACT_ATOMS: atom_id res chain seq x y z
N MET A 1 51.56 2.54 0.41
CA MET A 1 50.74 1.52 -0.28
C MET A 1 50.17 0.62 0.81
N THR A 2 48.87 0.31 0.71
CA THR A 2 48.02 -0.46 1.65
C THR A 2 47.30 0.36 2.73
N VAL A 3 46.05 0.67 2.44
CA VAL A 3 44.96 0.88 3.41
C VAL A 3 44.35 -0.47 3.80
N PRO A 4 43.87 -0.67 5.03
CA PRO A 4 42.84 -1.67 5.31
C PRO A 4 41.45 -1.04 5.50
N GLU A 5 40.45 -1.86 5.18
CA GLU A 5 39.04 -1.59 4.96
C GLU A 5 38.14 -1.44 6.21
N THR A 6 37.04 -0.71 5.99
CA THR A 6 35.64 -0.93 6.42
C THR A 6 35.31 -1.39 7.85
N THR A 7 34.50 -0.57 8.54
CA THR A 7 33.09 -0.87 8.88
C THR A 7 32.52 0.36 9.58
N ALA A 8 31.77 1.18 8.84
CA ALA A 8 30.85 2.14 9.46
C ALA A 8 29.48 1.48 9.51
N ALA A 9 29.11 0.99 10.69
CA ALA A 9 27.72 0.71 11.02
C ALA A 9 26.94 2.02 10.85
N VAL A 10 25.94 2.02 9.99
CA VAL A 10 24.96 3.11 9.95
C VAL A 10 23.81 2.73 10.86
N ASP A 11 23.88 3.27 12.07
CA ASP A 11 22.81 3.26 13.06
C ASP A 11 21.51 3.78 12.45
N GLY A 12 20.43 3.04 12.70
CA GLY A 12 19.07 3.46 12.41
C GLY A 12 18.75 4.73 13.18
N ALA A 13 18.77 5.87 12.49
CA ALA A 13 18.30 7.13 13.04
C ALA A 13 16.77 7.15 13.02
N THR A 14 16.19 6.60 14.09
CA THR A 14 14.79 6.78 14.49
C THR A 14 14.58 8.21 15.00
N GLY A 15 14.20 9.13 14.12
CA GLY A 15 13.60 10.41 14.50
C GLY A 15 12.07 10.27 14.62
N PRO A 16 11.38 11.04 15.47
CA PRO A 16 9.96 10.85 15.74
C PRO A 16 9.18 11.19 14.48
N GLU A 17 8.76 10.16 13.75
CA GLU A 17 7.86 10.29 12.61
C GLU A 17 6.57 10.90 13.16
N ALA A 18 6.34 12.18 12.84
CA ALA A 18 5.12 12.89 13.17
C ALA A 18 3.94 11.93 12.95
N LEU A 19 3.17 11.66 14.02
CA LEU A 19 2.07 10.69 14.06
C LEU A 19 1.07 10.99 12.95
N ARG A 20 1.37 10.53 11.73
CA ARG A 20 0.40 10.45 10.66
C ARG A 20 -0.57 9.35 11.09
N PRO A 21 -1.87 9.61 11.05
CA PRO A 21 -2.84 8.54 11.25
C PRO A 21 -2.55 7.44 10.23
N HIS A 22 -2.68 6.19 10.65
CA HIS A 22 -2.47 5.03 9.79
C HIS A 22 -3.35 5.14 8.54
N ALA A 23 -2.92 4.57 7.41
CA ALA A 23 -3.67 4.65 6.16
C ALA A 23 -5.13 4.20 6.29
N GLU A 24 -5.42 3.19 7.13
CA GLU A 24 -6.78 2.75 7.44
C GLU A 24 -7.63 3.81 8.14
N ASP A 25 -7.02 4.61 9.02
CA ASP A 25 -7.71 5.68 9.74
C ASP A 25 -7.86 6.91 8.86
N ALA A 26 -6.79 7.30 8.17
CA ALA A 26 -6.74 8.47 7.30
C ALA A 26 -7.70 8.35 6.10
N PHE A 27 -7.93 7.13 5.61
CA PHE A 27 -8.76 6.86 4.43
C PHE A 27 -9.93 5.92 4.73
N ALA A 28 -10.38 5.87 5.98
CA ALA A 28 -11.48 5.00 6.43
C ALA A 28 -12.75 5.17 5.59
N ASP A 29 -13.13 6.42 5.28
CA ASP A 29 -14.33 6.72 4.51
C ASP A 29 -14.25 6.21 3.07
N GLU A 30 -13.10 6.40 2.42
CA GLU A 30 -12.86 5.90 1.06
C GLU A 30 -12.86 4.37 1.02
N LEU A 31 -12.22 3.72 2.01
CA LEU A 31 -12.19 2.26 2.14
C LEU A 31 -13.59 1.70 2.39
N LYS A 32 -14.40 2.38 3.20
CA LYS A 32 -15.80 2.00 3.49
C LYS A 32 -16.68 2.15 2.24
N ALA A 33 -16.54 3.24 1.50
CA ALA A 33 -17.26 3.47 0.26
C ALA A 33 -16.91 2.40 -0.79
N LEU A 34 -15.61 2.09 -0.93
CA LEU A 34 -15.14 0.99 -1.78
C LEU A 34 -15.72 -0.36 -1.35
N ALA A 35 -15.68 -0.68 -0.06
CA ALA A 35 -16.22 -1.95 0.44
C ALA A 35 -17.74 -2.09 0.20
N ALA A 36 -18.48 -0.97 0.24
CA ALA A 36 -19.91 -0.93 -0.03
C ALA A 36 -20.23 -1.08 -1.53
N ALA A 37 -19.38 -0.53 -2.40
CA ALA A 37 -19.52 -0.63 -3.86
C ALA A 37 -18.90 -1.90 -4.47
N ASP A 38 -18.05 -2.62 -3.73
CA ASP A 38 -17.30 -3.78 -4.21
C ASP A 38 -18.14 -5.06 -4.22
N ASP A 39 -18.61 -5.43 -5.41
CA ASP A 39 -19.41 -6.63 -5.70
C ASP A 39 -18.59 -7.82 -6.23
N ARG A 40 -17.26 -7.69 -6.29
CA ARG A 40 -16.38 -8.67 -6.93
C ARG A 40 -15.91 -9.76 -5.96
N PRO A 41 -15.50 -10.94 -6.47
CA PRO A 41 -14.92 -11.99 -5.64
C PRO A 41 -13.70 -11.52 -4.87
N ARG A 42 -13.61 -11.91 -3.60
CA ARG A 42 -12.51 -11.56 -2.69
C ARG A 42 -11.72 -12.82 -2.33
N PRO A 43 -10.38 -12.78 -2.39
CA PRO A 43 -9.54 -13.84 -1.84
C PRO A 43 -9.83 -14.05 -0.34
N ALA A 44 -9.48 -15.23 0.18
CA ALA A 44 -9.68 -15.51 1.60
C ALA A 44 -8.95 -14.48 2.47
N ARG A 45 -9.63 -13.98 3.52
CA ARG A 45 -9.13 -12.98 4.49
C ARG A 45 -8.96 -11.56 3.95
N TRP A 46 -9.30 -11.29 2.69
CA TRP A 46 -9.27 -9.93 2.15
C TRP A 46 -10.56 -9.17 2.47
N ARG A 47 -10.44 -7.90 2.85
CA ARG A 47 -11.60 -7.02 3.05
C ARG A 47 -12.17 -6.50 1.73
N LEU A 48 -11.30 -6.19 0.78
CA LEU A 48 -11.63 -5.67 -0.54
C LEU A 48 -11.23 -6.67 -1.65
N SER A 49 -11.91 -6.63 -2.79
CA SER A 49 -11.48 -7.37 -3.98
C SER A 49 -10.19 -6.77 -4.58
N PRO A 50 -9.42 -7.54 -5.37
CA PRO A 50 -8.26 -7.02 -6.10
C PRO A 50 -8.55 -5.75 -6.91
N TRP A 51 -9.73 -5.66 -7.51
CA TRP A 51 -10.16 -4.49 -8.28
C TRP A 51 -10.38 -3.28 -7.37
N ALA A 52 -11.05 -3.47 -6.24
CA ALA A 52 -11.27 -2.41 -5.26
C ALA A 52 -9.94 -1.91 -4.65
N VAL A 53 -8.98 -2.81 -4.36
CA VAL A 53 -7.63 -2.43 -3.91
C VAL A 53 -6.88 -1.62 -4.98
N ALA A 54 -6.97 -2.02 -6.26
CA ALA A 54 -6.35 -1.26 -7.34
C ALA A 54 -6.97 0.14 -7.47
N THR A 55 -8.31 0.25 -7.42
CA THR A 55 -9.01 1.54 -7.42
C THR A 55 -8.65 2.40 -6.22
N TYR A 56 -8.51 1.81 -5.03
CA TYR A 56 -8.06 2.52 -3.83
C TYR A 56 -6.72 3.21 -4.03
N LEU A 57 -5.74 2.49 -4.60
CA LEU A 57 -4.38 2.99 -4.82
C LEU A 57 -4.28 3.97 -5.99
N GLN A 58 -5.00 3.70 -7.08
CA GLN A 58 -4.88 4.44 -8.34
C GLN A 58 -5.90 5.58 -8.47
N GLY A 59 -6.87 5.65 -7.56
CA GLY A 59 -7.98 6.57 -7.61
C GLY A 59 -9.04 6.17 -8.66
N GLY A 60 -10.17 6.84 -8.59
CA GLY A 60 -11.31 6.62 -9.49
C GLY A 60 -12.59 7.22 -8.93
N THR A 61 -13.68 7.07 -9.67
CA THR A 61 -15.02 7.46 -9.20
C THR A 61 -15.89 6.21 -9.12
N LEU A 62 -16.51 5.99 -7.97
CA LEU A 62 -17.43 4.88 -7.74
C LEU A 62 -18.77 5.12 -8.44
N PRO A 63 -19.60 4.07 -8.64
CA PRO A 63 -20.90 4.21 -9.31
C PRO A 63 -21.86 5.17 -8.62
N ASP A 64 -21.73 5.35 -7.31
CA ASP A 64 -22.52 6.28 -6.50
C ASP A 64 -22.02 7.75 -6.57
N GLY A 65 -20.96 8.01 -7.34
CA GLY A 65 -20.34 9.33 -7.49
C GLY A 65 -19.24 9.62 -6.46
N THR A 66 -18.98 8.74 -5.50
CA THR A 66 -17.90 8.91 -4.52
C THR A 66 -16.54 8.92 -5.23
N VAL A 67 -15.73 9.96 -4.96
CA VAL A 67 -14.38 10.10 -5.53
C VAL A 67 -13.34 9.47 -4.62
N ILE A 68 -12.55 8.56 -5.16
CA ILE A 68 -11.40 7.92 -4.52
C ILE A 68 -10.14 8.65 -4.96
N THR A 69 -9.43 9.25 -4.02
CA THR A 69 -8.21 10.02 -4.30
C THR A 69 -7.07 9.05 -4.64
N PRO A 70 -6.24 9.30 -5.67
CA PRO A 70 -5.09 8.43 -5.94
C PRO A 70 -4.03 8.52 -4.82
N LYS A 71 -3.58 7.38 -4.31
CA LYS A 71 -2.50 7.28 -3.29
C LYS A 71 -1.15 7.00 -3.94
N TYR A 72 -1.15 6.41 -5.13
CA TYR A 72 0.06 6.10 -5.88
C TYR A 72 0.07 6.84 -7.22
N VAL A 73 1.10 7.66 -7.42
CA VAL A 73 1.37 8.34 -8.69
C VAL A 73 2.55 7.66 -9.36
N GLY A 74 2.28 6.85 -10.37
CA GLY A 74 3.30 6.08 -11.09
C GLY A 74 2.70 5.07 -12.07
N PRO A 75 3.51 4.15 -12.60
CA PRO A 75 3.05 3.15 -13.57
C PRO A 75 1.94 2.26 -12.99
N ARG A 76 0.74 2.37 -13.55
CA ARG A 76 -0.46 1.62 -13.14
C ARG A 76 -0.20 0.11 -13.02
N ARG A 77 0.55 -0.42 -13.99
CA ARG A 77 0.94 -1.84 -14.08
C ARG A 77 1.68 -2.35 -12.83
N LEU A 78 2.45 -1.52 -12.13
CA LEU A 78 3.17 -1.95 -10.93
C LEU A 78 2.20 -2.32 -9.81
N ILE A 79 1.18 -1.50 -9.60
CA ILE A 79 0.14 -1.75 -8.61
C ILE A 79 -0.68 -2.98 -8.99
N GLU A 80 -1.07 -3.11 -10.26
CA GLU A 80 -1.83 -4.28 -10.73
C GLU A 80 -1.07 -5.59 -10.54
N VAL A 81 0.24 -5.60 -10.85
CA VAL A 81 1.11 -6.76 -10.61
C VAL A 81 1.23 -7.06 -9.12
N ALA A 82 1.41 -6.04 -8.28
CA ALA A 82 1.51 -6.22 -6.83
C ALA A 82 0.23 -6.84 -6.25
N VAL A 83 -0.92 -6.26 -6.58
CA VAL A 83 -2.24 -6.74 -6.13
C VAL A 83 -2.51 -8.16 -6.63
N THR A 84 -2.23 -8.44 -7.90
CA THR A 84 -2.42 -9.79 -8.47
C THR A 84 -1.51 -10.82 -7.78
N THR A 85 -0.27 -10.45 -7.48
CA THR A 85 0.67 -11.32 -6.77
C THR A 85 0.12 -11.69 -5.39
N LEU A 86 -0.29 -10.70 -4.61
CA LEU A 86 -0.87 -10.91 -3.27
C LEU A 86 -2.17 -11.73 -3.34
N ALA A 87 -3.03 -11.47 -4.34
CA ALA A 87 -4.29 -12.20 -4.52
C ALA A 87 -4.08 -13.69 -4.81
N THR A 88 -2.89 -14.08 -5.28
CA THR A 88 -2.49 -15.47 -5.50
C THR A 88 -1.73 -16.10 -4.30
N ASP A 89 -1.85 -15.50 -3.12
CA ASP A 89 -1.22 -15.97 -1.87
C ASP A 89 0.32 -16.02 -1.93
N ARG A 90 0.92 -15.09 -2.69
CA ARG A 90 2.38 -14.94 -2.83
C ARG A 90 2.87 -13.70 -2.10
N ALA A 91 4.07 -13.79 -1.55
CA ALA A 91 4.76 -12.68 -0.92
C ALA A 91 5.27 -11.66 -1.95
N LEU A 92 5.45 -10.41 -1.50
CA LEU A 92 5.91 -9.30 -2.32
C LEU A 92 7.08 -8.58 -1.63
N LEU A 93 8.14 -8.31 -2.38
CA LEU A 93 9.30 -7.53 -1.92
C LEU A 93 9.41 -6.25 -2.75
N LEU A 94 9.20 -5.09 -2.12
CA LEU A 94 9.38 -3.79 -2.75
C LEU A 94 10.85 -3.35 -2.65
N LEU A 95 11.55 -3.32 -3.78
CA LEU A 95 12.95 -2.86 -3.87
C LEU A 95 13.03 -1.55 -4.65
N GLY A 96 13.92 -0.65 -4.21
CA GLY A 96 14.16 0.63 -4.90
C GLY A 96 14.97 1.59 -4.05
N VAL A 97 15.49 2.65 -4.69
CA VAL A 97 16.24 3.72 -4.00
C VAL A 97 15.40 4.40 -2.90
N PRO A 98 16.01 5.02 -1.88
CA PRO A 98 15.27 5.77 -0.85
C PRO A 98 14.33 6.81 -1.49
N GLY A 99 13.13 6.98 -0.93
CA GLY A 99 12.12 7.93 -1.43
C GLY A 99 11.15 7.40 -2.50
N THR A 100 11.24 6.15 -2.94
CA THR A 100 10.34 5.56 -3.96
C THR A 100 8.98 5.05 -3.43
N ALA A 101 8.44 5.70 -2.40
CA ALA A 101 7.13 5.38 -1.79
C ALA A 101 6.93 3.91 -1.34
N LYS A 102 7.99 3.14 -1.07
CA LYS A 102 7.88 1.72 -0.68
C LYS A 102 7.03 1.52 0.57
N THR A 103 7.36 2.23 1.65
CA THR A 103 6.62 2.17 2.92
C THR A 103 5.17 2.60 2.73
N TRP A 104 4.95 3.71 2.04
CA TRP A 104 3.62 4.23 1.72
C TRP A 104 2.74 3.22 0.95
N VAL A 105 3.29 2.61 -0.10
CA VAL A 105 2.56 1.62 -0.90
C VAL A 105 2.28 0.35 -0.08
N SER A 106 3.23 -0.11 0.72
CA SER A 106 3.02 -1.26 1.62
C SER A 106 1.91 -0.99 2.63
N GLU A 107 1.91 0.18 3.26
CA GLU A 107 0.90 0.58 4.25
C GLU A 107 -0.50 0.65 3.61
N HIS A 108 -0.63 1.29 2.44
CA HIS A 108 -1.90 1.32 1.72
C HIS A 108 -2.36 -0.05 1.24
N LEU A 109 -1.44 -0.93 0.83
CA LEU A 109 -1.78 -2.31 0.49
C LEU A 109 -2.28 -3.08 1.71
N ALA A 110 -1.64 -2.92 2.88
CA ALA A 110 -2.08 -3.56 4.12
C ALA A 110 -3.47 -3.05 4.56
N ALA A 111 -3.69 -1.74 4.53
CA ALA A 111 -4.97 -1.12 4.87
C ALA A 111 -6.10 -1.60 3.92
N ALA A 112 -5.83 -1.72 2.63
CA ALA A 112 -6.85 -2.13 1.65
C ALA A 112 -7.12 -3.65 1.68
N VAL A 113 -6.09 -4.47 1.91
CA VAL A 113 -6.19 -5.94 1.90
C VAL A 113 -6.72 -6.46 3.23
N SER A 114 -6.06 -6.10 4.34
CA SER A 114 -6.33 -6.65 5.67
C SER A 114 -7.24 -5.72 6.49
N GLY A 115 -7.21 -4.41 6.23
CA GLY A 115 -7.91 -3.39 7.02
C GLY A 115 -7.41 -3.20 8.42
N ASP A 116 -6.17 -3.64 8.66
CA ASP A 116 -5.38 -3.41 9.85
C ASP A 116 -3.92 -3.42 9.36
N SER A 117 -3.24 -2.27 9.42
CA SER A 117 -1.83 -2.11 9.03
C SER A 117 -0.89 -2.20 10.23
N THR A 118 -1.37 -2.62 11.41
CA THR A 118 -0.58 -2.62 12.65
C THR A 118 0.25 -3.89 12.91
N LEU A 119 0.53 -4.71 11.90
CA LEU A 119 1.41 -5.89 12.00
C LEU A 119 2.85 -5.64 11.52
#